data_AF-A0M463-F1
#
_entry.id   AF-A0M463-F1
#
_cell.length_a   1.000
_cell.length_b   1.000
_cell.length_c   1.000
_cell.angle_alpha   90.00
_cell.angle_beta   90.00
_cell.angle_gamma   90.00
#
_symmetry.space_group_name_H-M   'P 1'
#
loop_
_entity.id
_entity.type
_entity.pdbx_description
1 polymer ?
#
loop_
_entity_poly.entity_id
_entity_poly.type
_entity_poly.pdbx_seq_one_letter_code
_entity_poly.pdbx_strand_id
1 'polypeptide(L)'
;MSTRANIKFSSPHGEVIHIDRSHDGFPENILPDIEKVVELCKGRWSGSELGQLVSAFLGYHFEANRRIQKYEPCIGYEKAGDESYCYFVRWNDESREYEFGVLE
;
A
#
# COMPACT_ATOMS: atom_id res chain seq x y z
N MET A 1 -13.74 6.44 16.92
CA MET A 1 -12.83 7.23 16.06
C MET A 1 -12.54 6.38 14.84
N SER A 2 -12.57 6.96 13.64
CA SER A 2 -12.14 6.24 12.43
C SER A 2 -10.62 6.15 12.45
N THR A 3 -10.06 4.95 12.42
CA THR A 3 -8.62 4.75 12.33
C THR A 3 -8.21 4.93 10.87
N ARG A 4 -7.46 5.99 10.56
CA ARG A 4 -6.92 6.24 9.22
C ARG A 4 -5.55 5.61 9.05
N ALA A 5 -5.21 5.24 7.83
CA ALA A 5 -3.90 4.68 7.54
C ALA A 5 -3.35 5.13 6.19
N ASN A 6 -2.05 5.37 6.13
CA ASN A 6 -1.35 5.64 4.89
C ASN A 6 -0.41 4.49 4.55
N ILE A 7 -0.39 4.04 3.30
CA ILE A 7 0.55 3.05 2.80
C ILE A 7 1.48 3.73 1.78
N LYS A 8 2.77 3.77 2.10
CA LYS A 8 3.83 4.32 1.25
C LYS A 8 4.43 3.20 0.40
N PHE A 9 4.07 3.16 -0.88
CA PHE A 9 4.71 2.30 -1.87
C PHE A 9 5.93 3.04 -2.42
N SER A 10 7.13 2.46 -2.35
CA SER A 10 8.36 3.09 -2.83
C SER A 10 9.24 2.17 -3.67
N SER A 11 9.89 2.74 -4.69
CA SER A 11 10.93 2.06 -5.48
C SER A 11 12.34 2.44 -5.01
N PRO A 12 13.37 1.65 -5.34
CA PRO A 12 14.77 1.99 -5.07
C PRO A 12 15.24 3.26 -5.78
N HIS A 13 14.52 3.68 -6.84
CA HIS A 13 14.83 4.87 -7.64
C HIS A 13 14.20 6.16 -7.08
N GLY A 14 13.56 6.09 -5.91
CA GLY A 14 12.98 7.25 -5.24
C GLY A 14 11.55 7.58 -5.67
N GLU A 15 10.91 6.74 -6.48
CA GLU A 15 9.49 6.90 -6.81
C GLU A 15 8.64 6.50 -5.60
N VAL A 16 7.62 7.29 -5.31
CA VAL A 16 6.73 7.07 -4.16
C VAL A 16 5.28 7.26 -4.59
N ILE A 17 4.43 6.32 -4.19
CA ILE A 17 2.98 6.40 -4.34
C ILE A 17 2.35 6.16 -2.96
N HIS A 18 1.49 7.07 -2.54
CA HIS A 18 0.77 6.95 -1.27
C HIS A 18 -0.67 6.51 -1.52
N ILE A 19 -1.11 5.53 -0.75
CA ILE A 19 -2.49 5.04 -0.73
C ILE A 19 -3.08 5.29 0.65
N ASP A 20 -4.23 5.96 0.73
CA ASP A 20 -4.96 6.18 1.98
C ASP A 20 -5.98 5.06 2.22
N ARG A 21 -6.18 4.76 3.49
CA ARG A 21 -7.32 4.01 4.02
C ARG A 21 -8.02 4.92 5.03
N SER A 22 -9.17 5.45 4.62
CA SER A 22 -9.94 6.42 5.40
C SER A 22 -10.56 5.87 6.70
N HIS A 23 -10.60 4.55 6.89
CA HIS A 23 -11.19 3.88 8.04
C HIS A 23 -10.63 2.45 8.20
N ASP A 24 -10.70 1.91 9.42
CA ASP A 24 -10.20 0.57 9.78
C ASP A 24 -8.71 0.34 9.46
N GLY A 25 -7.90 1.40 9.56
CA GLY A 25 -6.47 1.42 9.25
C GLY A 25 -5.55 0.64 10.20
N PHE A 26 -6.07 -0.29 10.99
CA PHE A 26 -5.30 -1.05 11.97
C PHE A 26 -4.39 -2.10 11.30
N PRO A 27 -3.23 -2.45 11.90
CA PRO A 27 -2.27 -3.38 11.30
C PRO A 27 -2.85 -4.76 10.96
N GLU A 28 -3.76 -5.27 11.78
CA GLU A 28 -4.47 -6.54 11.57
C GLU A 28 -5.36 -6.55 10.32
N ASN A 29 -5.70 -5.39 9.77
CA ASN A 29 -6.46 -5.27 8.53
C ASN A 29 -5.53 -4.96 7.34
N ILE A 30 -4.60 -4.02 7.51
CA ILE A 30 -3.81 -3.48 6.40
C ILE A 30 -2.67 -4.43 6.01
N LEU A 31 -1.97 -5.05 6.97
CA LEU A 31 -0.86 -5.93 6.65
C LEU A 31 -1.30 -7.18 5.86
N PRO A 32 -2.40 -7.87 6.22
CA PRO A 32 -2.90 -8.99 5.42
C PRO A 32 -3.34 -8.58 4.01
N ASP A 33 -3.91 -7.37 3.85
CA ASP A 33 -4.30 -6.84 2.55
C ASP A 33 -3.07 -6.62 1.66
N ILE A 34 -2.00 -6.02 2.20
CA ILE A 34 -0.72 -5.84 1.49
C ILE A 34 -0.09 -7.20 1.15
N GLU A 35 0.06 -8.09 2.13
CA GLU A 35 0.68 -9.41 1.98
C GLU A 35 0.02 -10.18 0.83
N LYS A 36 -1.31 -10.20 0.81
CA LYS A 36 -2.07 -10.94 -0.20
C LYS A 36 -1.80 -10.45 -1.62
N VAL A 37 -1.65 -9.14 -1.80
CA VAL A 37 -1.36 -8.56 -3.13
C VAL A 37 0.09 -8.80 -3.52
N VAL A 38 1.04 -8.65 -2.58
CA VAL A 38 2.46 -8.94 -2.82
C VAL A 38 2.63 -10.41 -3.25
N GLU A 39 2.02 -11.35 -2.54
CA GLU A 39 2.07 -12.77 -2.89
C GLU A 39 1.40 -13.08 -4.24
N LEU A 40 0.26 -12.44 -4.54
CA LEU A 40 -0.42 -12.60 -5.83
C LEU A 40 0.43 -12.08 -7.01
N CYS A 41 1.28 -11.07 -6.76
CA CYS A 41 2.16 -10.49 -7.76
C CYS A 41 3.56 -11.11 -7.78
N LYS A 42 3.87 -12.05 -6.90
CA LYS A 42 5.19 -12.67 -6.79
C LYS A 42 5.62 -13.31 -8.11
N GLY A 43 6.82 -12.96 -8.56
CA GLY A 43 7.40 -13.48 -9.81
C GLY A 43 6.74 -12.98 -11.10
N ARG A 44 5.79 -12.03 -11.05
CA ARG A 44 5.16 -11.47 -12.27
C ARG A 44 6.07 -10.53 -13.05
N TRP A 45 7.04 -9.93 -12.39
CA TRP A 45 7.92 -8.91 -12.98
C TRP A 45 9.38 -9.15 -12.65
N SER A 46 10.26 -8.57 -13.46
CA SER A 46 11.71 -8.74 -13.32
C SER A 46 12.34 -7.79 -12.29
N GLY A 47 11.59 -6.81 -11.76
CA GLY A 47 12.09 -5.81 -10.82
C GLY A 47 10.96 -5.01 -10.13
N SER A 48 11.32 -3.82 -9.63
CA SER A 48 10.42 -2.90 -8.93
C SER A 48 9.38 -2.24 -9.85
N GLU A 49 8.38 -3.00 -10.31
CA GLU A 49 7.25 -2.48 -11.09
C GLU A 49 6.21 -1.82 -10.18
N LEU A 50 6.59 -0.72 -9.54
CA LEU A 50 5.81 -0.03 -8.50
C LEU A 50 4.38 0.31 -8.95
N GLY A 51 4.24 0.89 -10.15
CA GLY A 51 2.94 1.25 -10.71
C GLY A 51 2.04 0.04 -10.95
N GLN A 52 2.62 -1.10 -11.33
CA GLN A 52 1.87 -2.33 -11.53
C GLN A 52 1.42 -2.93 -10.19
N LEU A 53 2.28 -2.90 -9.17
CA LEU A 53 1.92 -3.35 -7.82
C LEU A 53 0.78 -2.51 -7.24
N VAL A 54 0.86 -1.18 -7.33
CA VAL A 54 -0.20 -0.29 -6.83
C VAL A 54 -1.51 -0.49 -7.60
N SER A 55 -1.43 -0.67 -8.93
CA SER A 55 -2.62 -0.95 -9.74
C SER A 55 -3.27 -2.28 -9.35
N ALA A 56 -2.46 -3.32 -9.09
CA ALA A 56 -2.93 -4.60 -8.60
C ALA A 56 -3.57 -4.46 -7.21
N PHE A 57 -2.97 -3.68 -6.31
CA PHE A 57 -3.51 -3.43 -4.96
C PHE A 57 -4.88 -2.77 -5.03
N LEU A 58 -4.99 -1.64 -5.75
CA LEU A 58 -6.26 -0.93 -5.91
C LEU A 58 -7.32 -1.79 -6.61
N GLY A 59 -6.94 -2.53 -7.64
CA GLY A 59 -7.84 -3.44 -8.36
C GLY A 59 -8.31 -4.62 -7.51
N TYR A 60 -7.44 -5.20 -6.70
CA TYR A 60 -7.76 -6.32 -5.82
C TYR A 60 -8.77 -5.96 -4.74
N HIS A 61 -8.66 -4.74 -4.20
CA HIS A 61 -9.55 -4.23 -3.16
C HIS A 61 -10.72 -3.39 -3.69
N PHE A 62 -10.92 -3.34 -5.01
CA PHE A 62 -12.02 -2.60 -5.61
C PHE A 62 -13.37 -3.29 -5.33
N GLU A 63 -14.34 -2.52 -4.84
CA GLU A 63 -15.70 -2.98 -4.56
C GLU A 63 -16.69 -2.19 -5.43
N ALA A 64 -17.20 -2.81 -6.50
CA ALA A 64 -18.07 -2.13 -7.48
C ALA A 64 -19.34 -1.49 -6.88
N ASN A 65 -19.87 -2.06 -5.80
CA ASN A 65 -21.10 -1.59 -5.16
C ASN A 65 -20.85 -0.60 -4.01
N ARG A 66 -19.59 -0.22 -3.76
CA ARG A 66 -19.23 0.70 -2.67
C ARG A 66 -19.09 2.12 -3.21
N ARG A 67 -19.77 3.08 -2.57
CA ARG A 67 -19.67 4.50 -2.94
C ARG A 67 -18.27 5.06 -2.72
N ILE A 68 -17.65 4.75 -1.57
CA ILE A 68 -16.30 5.19 -1.21
C ILE A 68 -15.46 3.93 -1.09
N GLN A 69 -14.45 3.80 -1.95
CA GLN A 69 -13.56 2.65 -1.97
C GLN A 69 -12.76 2.54 -0.68
N LYS A 70 -12.29 1.33 -0.37
CA LYS A 70 -11.51 1.11 0.84
C LYS A 70 -10.18 1.85 0.81
N TYR A 71 -9.57 1.89 -0.37
CA TYR A 71 -8.26 2.43 -0.63
C TYR A 71 -8.33 3.43 -1.79
N GLU A 72 -7.57 4.51 -1.68
CA GLU A 72 -7.49 5.52 -2.75
C GLU A 72 -6.09 6.14 -2.81
N PRO A 73 -5.60 6.53 -4.00
CA PRO A 73 -4.41 7.37 -4.11
C PRO A 73 -4.57 8.67 -3.33
N CYS A 74 -3.53 9.06 -2.60
CA CYS A 74 -3.55 10.29 -1.81
C CYS A 74 -2.24 11.08 -1.94
N ILE A 75 -2.22 12.27 -1.35
CA ILE A 75 -1.07 13.18 -1.34
C ILE A 75 0.03 12.77 -0.33
N GLY A 76 -0.21 11.72 0.47
CA GLY A 76 0.69 11.19 1.48
C GLY A 76 0.55 11.81 2.87
N TYR A 77 0.91 11.02 3.89
CA TYR A 77 0.81 11.41 5.31
C TYR A 77 1.72 12.59 5.69
N GLU A 78 2.83 12.77 4.97
CA GLU A 78 3.72 13.92 5.13
C GLU A 78 3.02 15.26 4.82
N LYS A 79 1.88 15.22 4.11
CA LYS A 79 1.07 16.39 3.75
C LYS A 79 -0.30 16.41 4.43
N ALA A 80 -0.92 15.26 4.67
CA ALA A 80 -2.23 15.15 5.33
C ALA A 80 -2.13 15.24 6.86
N GLY A 81 -1.24 14.44 7.46
CA GLY A 81 -0.83 14.53 8.86
C GLY A 81 -1.87 14.07 9.88
N ASP A 82 -2.87 13.27 9.49
CA ASP A 82 -3.96 12.82 10.37
C ASP A 82 -4.13 11.30 10.43
N GLU A 83 -3.15 10.56 9.92
CA GLU A 83 -3.16 9.10 9.90
C GLU A 83 -2.75 8.48 11.24
N SER A 84 -3.50 7.46 11.66
CA SER A 84 -3.25 6.74 12.91
C SER A 84 -2.14 5.70 12.76
N TYR A 85 -1.96 5.18 11.54
CA TYR A 85 -0.91 4.23 11.20
C TYR A 85 -0.31 4.58 9.84
N CYS A 86 1.01 4.44 9.74
CA CYS A 86 1.71 4.56 8.47
C CYS A 86 2.36 3.21 8.15
N TYR A 87 2.28 2.78 6.90
CA TYR A 87 2.81 1.52 6.41
C TYR A 87 3.80 1.79 5.29
N PHE A 88 4.69 0.84 5.04
CA PHE A 88 5.55 0.86 3.88
C PHE A 88 5.40 -0.42 3.06
N VAL A 89 5.60 -0.28 1.76
CA VAL A 89 5.84 -1.36 0.81
C VAL A 89 7.01 -0.93 -0.06
N ARG A 90 8.12 -1.66 -0.03
CA ARG A 90 9.32 -1.30 -0.76
C ARG A 90 9.94 -2.52 -1.43
N TRP A 91 10.53 -2.32 -2.59
CA TRP A 91 11.30 -3.37 -3.25
C TRP A 91 12.67 -3.53 -2.59
N ASN A 92 13.06 -4.77 -2.30
CA ASN A 92 14.41 -5.14 -1.89
C ASN A 92 15.15 -5.74 -3.10
N ASP A 93 16.23 -5.08 -3.54
CA ASP A 93 17.03 -5.52 -4.68
C ASP A 93 17.87 -6.77 -4.42
N GLU A 94 18.24 -7.05 -3.16
CA GLU A 94 19.02 -8.23 -2.77
C GLU A 94 18.15 -9.49 -2.81
N SER A 95 16.97 -9.44 -2.19
CA SER A 95 16.03 -10.57 -2.19
C SER A 95 15.20 -10.64 -3.47
N ARG A 96 15.12 -9.54 -4.22
CA ARG A 96 14.22 -9.35 -5.38
C ARG A 96 12.76 -9.60 -5.02
N GLU A 97 12.35 -9.09 -3.85
CA GLU A 97 11.00 -9.22 -3.31
C GLU A 97 10.52 -7.89 -2.72
N TYR A 98 9.20 -7.72 -2.57
CA TYR A 98 8.64 -6.59 -1.84
C TYR A 98 8.62 -6.88 -0.35
N GLU A 99 9.17 -5.97 0.44
CA GLU A 99 9.06 -5.94 1.89
C GLU A 99 7.97 -4.95 2.31
N PHE A 100 7.29 -5.24 3.41
CA PHE A 100 6.26 -4.36 3.95
C PHE A 100 6.16 -4.44 5.46
N GLY A 101 5.59 -3.39 6.05
CA GLY A 101 5.44 -3.29 7.51
C GLY A 101 4.81 -1.98 7.94
N VAL A 102 4.79 -1.74 9.25
CA VAL A 102 4.36 -0.48 9.87
C VAL A 102 5.58 0.43 10.02
N LEU A 103 5.44 1.70 9.70
CA LEU A 103 6.43 2.74 10.00
C LEU A 103 6.30 3.13 11.48
N GLU A 104 7.42 3.09 12.21
CA GLU A 104 7.51 3.55 13.60
C GLU A 104 7.37 5.07 13.75
#